data_AF-A0AAU4MR28-F1
#
_entry.id   AF-A0AAU4MR28-F1
#
_cell.length_a   1.000
_cell.length_b   1.000
_cell.length_c   1.000
_cell.angle_alpha   90.00
_cell.angle_beta   90.00
_cell.angle_gamma   90.00
#
_symmetry.space_group_name_H-M   'P 1'
#
loop_
_entity.id
_entity.type
_entity.pdbx_description
1 polymer ?
#
loop_
_entity_poly.entity_id
_entity_poly.type
_entity_poly.pdbx_seq_one_letter_code
_entity_poly.pdbx_strand_id
1 'polypeptide(L)'
;MHSWHTTDTAAPQTSQEIDPYRFPGAWYLGGRTVDTLTDSAGDYLLPAPDPRERVPYVLPIGDQRRLEVQTALTAAGVAPRPGDFAAIDALCVLEDSAFSTVLRWITGG
;
A
#
# COMPACT_ATOMS: atom_id res chain seq x y z
N MET A 1 31.68 -9.32 -20.04
CA MET A 1 31.24 -10.68 -19.69
C MET A 1 32.13 -11.14 -18.55
N HIS A 2 31.66 -11.08 -17.30
CA HIS A 2 32.44 -11.55 -16.14
C HIS A 2 31.83 -12.86 -15.64
N SER A 3 32.55 -13.93 -15.92
CA SER A 3 32.31 -15.30 -15.47
C SER A 3 32.70 -15.43 -14.00
N TRP A 4 31.78 -15.85 -13.15
CA TRP A 4 32.07 -16.17 -11.74
C TRP A 4 32.66 -17.58 -11.67
N HIS A 5 33.86 -17.71 -11.10
CA HIS A 5 34.45 -19.01 -10.78
C HIS A 5 33.91 -19.51 -9.44
N THR A 6 33.33 -20.71 -9.45
CA THR A 6 33.01 -21.50 -8.26
C THR A 6 34.27 -22.22 -7.79
N THR A 7 34.67 -22.00 -6.55
CA THR A 7 35.51 -22.95 -5.81
C THR A 7 34.82 -23.25 -4.49
N ASP A 8 34.24 -24.44 -4.44
CA ASP A 8 33.76 -25.13 -3.26
C ASP A 8 34.97 -25.75 -2.53
N THR A 9 35.10 -25.53 -1.21
CA THR A 9 35.75 -26.46 -0.27
C THR A 9 35.40 -26.10 1.19
N ALA A 10 34.64 -27.02 1.82
CA ALA A 10 34.60 -27.44 3.23
C ALA A 10 33.79 -26.64 4.29
N ALA A 11 32.69 -27.28 4.74
CA ALA A 11 31.78 -26.98 5.87
C ALA A 11 32.38 -27.36 7.26
N PRO A 12 31.71 -27.21 8.45
CA PRO A 12 30.34 -26.75 8.72
C PRO A 12 30.21 -25.69 9.84
N GLN A 13 29.33 -24.71 9.66
CA GLN A 13 28.84 -23.90 10.77
C GLN A 13 27.32 -23.95 10.73
N THR A 14 26.76 -24.57 11.76
CA THR A 14 25.34 -24.73 12.05
C THR A 14 24.52 -23.55 11.57
N SER A 15 23.68 -23.77 10.56
CA SER A 15 22.60 -22.88 10.17
C SER A 15 21.62 -22.73 11.33
N GLN A 16 21.94 -21.87 12.29
CA GLN A 16 20.93 -21.01 12.86
C GLN A 16 20.50 -20.11 11.71
N GLU A 17 19.53 -20.60 10.95
CA GLU A 17 18.76 -19.83 10.00
C GLU A 17 18.25 -18.60 10.75
N ILE A 18 18.94 -17.48 10.55
CA ILE A 18 18.49 -16.18 11.02
C ILE A 18 17.27 -15.87 10.17
N ASP A 19 16.11 -16.30 10.66
CA ASP A 19 14.83 -15.90 10.10
C ASP A 19 14.82 -14.37 10.07
N PRO A 20 14.74 -13.74 8.88
CA PRO A 20 14.84 -12.29 8.73
C PRO A 20 13.68 -11.54 9.38
N TYR A 21 12.60 -12.24 9.76
CA TYR A 21 11.48 -11.69 10.54
C TYR A 21 11.61 -11.95 12.04
N ARG A 22 12.60 -12.74 12.47
CA ARG A 22 12.89 -13.02 13.88
C ARG A 22 13.82 -11.95 14.43
N PHE A 23 13.25 -10.82 14.87
CA PHE A 23 13.99 -9.77 15.56
C PHE A 23 14.53 -10.27 16.92
N PRO A 24 15.86 -10.34 17.11
CA PRO A 24 16.45 -10.68 18.40
C PRO A 24 16.28 -9.50 19.36
N GLY A 25 15.50 -9.64 20.43
CA GLY A 25 15.40 -8.65 21.51
C GLY A 25 14.00 -8.17 21.89
N ALA A 26 12.93 -8.66 21.26
CA ALA A 26 11.56 -8.21 21.54
C ALA A 26 10.96 -8.70 22.90
N TRP A 27 11.68 -9.49 23.69
CA TRP A 27 11.14 -10.12 24.90
C TRP A 27 11.19 -9.25 26.17
N TYR A 28 11.66 -7.99 26.11
CA TYR A 28 11.89 -7.16 27.30
C TYR A 28 11.35 -5.73 27.22
N LEU A 29 10.14 -5.53 26.71
CA LEU A 29 9.40 -4.28 26.94
C LEU A 29 8.21 -4.47 27.90
N GLY A 30 8.41 -5.24 28.97
CA GLY A 30 7.47 -5.37 30.08
C GLY A 30 7.78 -4.36 31.18
N GLY A 31 7.25 -3.14 31.08
CA GLY A 31 7.52 -2.11 32.09
C GLY A 31 6.83 -0.77 31.93
N ARG A 32 5.65 -0.68 31.31
CA ARG A 32 4.75 0.47 31.51
C ARG A 32 3.32 0.12 31.14
N THR A 33 2.38 0.50 32.02
CA THR A 33 0.95 0.21 31.98
C THR A 33 0.34 0.57 30.62
N VAL A 34 0.08 -0.44 29.80
CA VAL A 34 -0.80 -0.34 28.64
C VAL A 34 -2.22 -0.48 29.20
N ASP A 35 -2.89 0.65 29.35
CA ASP A 35 -4.34 0.62 29.52
C ASP A 35 -4.95 0.00 28.26
N THR A 36 -5.86 -0.94 28.47
CA THR A 36 -6.02 -2.13 27.63
C THR A 36 -6.88 -1.86 26.40
N LEU A 37 -6.29 -1.94 25.20
CA LEU A 37 -7.00 -2.20 23.93
C LEU A 37 -6.42 -3.45 23.26
N THR A 38 -6.32 -4.55 24.01
CA THR A 38 -6.06 -5.88 23.44
C THR A 38 -7.41 -6.49 23.04
N ASP A 39 -7.59 -6.83 21.75
CA ASP A 39 -8.54 -7.90 21.44
C ASP A 39 -8.04 -9.19 22.10
N SER A 40 -8.97 -10.05 22.46
CA SER A 40 -8.84 -11.35 23.14
C SER A 40 -7.76 -12.27 22.55
N ALA A 41 -7.21 -11.94 21.38
CA ALA A 41 -6.16 -12.65 20.66
C ALA A 41 -4.72 -12.08 20.85
N GLY A 42 -4.53 -11.00 21.60
CA GLY A 42 -3.18 -10.48 21.91
C GLY A 42 -2.52 -9.65 20.81
N ASP A 43 -3.28 -9.27 19.78
CA ASP A 43 -2.84 -8.30 18.78
C ASP A 43 -2.90 -6.88 19.36
N TYR A 44 -1.75 -6.20 19.40
CA TYR A 44 -1.67 -4.80 19.78
C TYR A 44 -2.30 -3.94 18.69
N LEU A 45 -3.58 -3.58 18.86
CA LEU A 45 -4.26 -2.68 17.95
C LEU A 45 -3.72 -1.26 18.13
N LEU A 46 -2.99 -0.77 17.12
CA LEU A 46 -2.61 0.63 17.08
C LEU A 46 -3.87 1.50 17.02
N PRO A 47 -3.94 2.61 17.78
CA PRO A 47 -5.05 3.54 17.68
C PRO A 47 -5.11 4.12 16.26
N ALA A 48 -6.32 4.47 15.80
CA ALA A 48 -6.49 5.15 14.53
C ALA A 48 -5.65 6.45 14.51
N PRO A 49 -4.92 6.76 13.42
CA PRO A 49 -4.07 7.96 13.36
C PRO A 49 -4.88 9.26 13.53
N ASP A 50 -4.41 10.18 14.36
CA ASP A 50 -5.06 11.49 14.57
C ASP A 50 -5.05 12.30 13.25
N PRO A 51 -6.22 12.70 12.71
CA PRO A 51 -6.29 13.56 11.54
C PRO A 51 -5.54 14.89 11.67
N ARG A 52 -5.42 15.44 12.88
CA ARG A 52 -4.74 16.72 13.17
C ARG A 52 -3.23 16.63 13.02
N GLU A 53 -2.66 15.44 13.16
CA GLU A 53 -1.22 15.19 13.05
C GLU A 53 -0.81 14.85 11.60
N ARG A 54 -1.76 14.79 10.67
CA ARG A 54 -1.46 14.50 9.27
C ARG A 54 -0.70 15.65 8.62
N VAL A 55 0.37 15.30 7.92
CA VAL A 55 1.08 16.25 7.06
C VAL A 55 0.13 16.68 5.93
N PRO A 56 -0.09 17.99 5.71
CA PRO A 56 -0.90 18.45 4.59
C PRO A 56 -0.25 18.01 3.28
N TYR A 57 -1.02 17.30 2.46
CA TYR A 57 -0.59 16.79 1.17
C TYR A 57 -1.61 17.18 0.10
N VAL A 58 -1.13 17.80 -0.97
CA VAL A 58 -1.93 18.11 -2.15
C VAL A 58 -1.62 17.04 -3.19
N LEU A 59 -2.63 16.29 -3.61
CA LEU A 59 -2.44 15.31 -4.68
C LEU A 59 -2.11 16.05 -5.99
N PRO A 60 -1.15 15.54 -6.78
CA PRO A 60 -1.01 15.95 -8.17
C PRO A 60 -2.34 15.78 -8.90
N ILE A 61 -2.66 16.71 -9.83
CA ILE A 61 -3.92 16.67 -10.59
C ILE A 61 -4.13 15.33 -11.30
N GLY A 62 -3.06 14.71 -11.81
CA GLY A 62 -3.14 13.38 -12.42
C GLY A 62 -3.60 12.30 -11.44
N ASP A 63 -3.06 12.29 -10.22
CA ASP A 63 -3.44 11.31 -9.19
C ASP A 63 -4.86 11.54 -8.68
N GLN A 64 -5.28 12.81 -8.57
CA GLN A 64 -6.66 13.14 -8.25
C GLN A 64 -7.61 12.62 -9.33
N ARG A 65 -7.33 12.87 -10.62
CA ARG A 65 -8.13 12.37 -11.73
C ARG A 65 -8.21 10.84 -11.76
N ARG A 66 -7.09 10.15 -11.50
CA ARG A 66 -7.07 8.68 -11.40
C ARG A 66 -8.01 8.21 -10.29
N LEU A 67 -7.97 8.86 -9.12
CA LEU A 67 -8.85 8.54 -8.00
C LEU A 67 -10.33 8.76 -8.34
N GLU A 68 -10.66 9.87 -9.01
CA GLU A 68 -12.03 10.17 -9.45
C GLU A 68 -12.57 9.13 -10.43
N VAL A 69 -11.77 8.72 -11.42
CA VAL A 69 -12.17 7.66 -12.37
C VAL A 69 -12.38 6.32 -11.66
N GLN A 70 -11.45 5.93 -10.78
CA GLN A 70 -11.52 4.67 -10.04
C GLN A 70 -12.76 4.60 -9.14
N THR A 71 -13.06 5.70 -8.44
CA THR A 71 -14.24 5.78 -7.58
C THR A 71 -15.53 5.79 -8.38
N ALA A 72 -15.60 6.51 -9.51
CA ALA A 72 -16.74 6.51 -10.41
C ALA A 72 -17.03 5.11 -10.98
N LEU A 73 -16.00 4.41 -11.45
CA LEU A 73 -16.13 3.04 -11.96
C LEU A 73 -16.60 2.07 -10.86
N THR A 74 -16.00 2.15 -9.67
CA THR A 74 -16.37 1.31 -8.53
C THR A 74 -17.82 1.57 -8.09
N ALA A 75 -18.26 2.83 -8.05
CA ALA A 75 -19.64 3.20 -7.72
C ALA A 75 -20.63 2.71 -8.78
N ALA A 76 -20.23 2.69 -10.05
CA ALA A 76 -20.99 2.08 -11.14
C ALA A 76 -20.99 0.53 -11.12
N GLY A 77 -20.32 -0.09 -10.13
CA GLY A 77 -20.21 -1.55 -9.99
C GLY A 77 -19.17 -2.19 -10.91
N VAL A 78 -18.32 -1.39 -11.54
CA VAL A 78 -17.22 -1.85 -12.42
C VAL A 78 -15.92 -1.81 -11.63
N ALA A 79 -15.46 -2.96 -11.14
CA ALA A 79 -14.16 -3.07 -10.49
C ALA A 79 -13.02 -3.04 -11.54
N PRO A 80 -12.15 -2.02 -11.55
CA PRO A 80 -11.08 -1.89 -12.54
C PRO A 80 -10.05 -3.01 -12.36
N ARG A 81 -9.70 -3.70 -13.45
CA ARG A 81 -8.70 -4.77 -13.43
C ARG A 81 -7.31 -4.19 -13.61
N PRO A 82 -6.25 -4.91 -13.21
CA PRO A 82 -4.87 -4.48 -13.44
C PRO A 82 -4.52 -4.20 -14.92
N GLY A 83 -5.27 -4.79 -15.86
CA GLY A 83 -5.10 -4.53 -17.30
C GLY A 83 -5.69 -3.19 -17.77
N ASP A 84 -6.54 -2.54 -16.98
CA ASP A 84 -7.29 -1.35 -17.39
C ASP A 84 -6.53 -0.04 -17.10
N PHE A 85 -5.36 -0.12 -16.46
CA PHE A 85 -4.59 1.06 -16.06
C PHE A 85 -4.22 1.96 -17.23
N ALA A 86 -3.85 1.40 -18.38
CA ALA A 86 -3.51 2.19 -19.57
C ALA A 86 -4.71 3.00 -20.08
N ALA A 87 -5.93 2.44 -20.00
CA ALA A 87 -7.14 3.16 -20.38
C ALA A 87 -7.46 4.27 -19.38
N ILE A 88 -7.29 4.02 -18.09
CA ILE A 88 -7.48 5.03 -17.03
C ILE A 88 -6.47 6.16 -17.17
N ASP A 89 -5.20 5.87 -17.43
CA ASP A 89 -4.17 6.88 -17.63
C ASP A 89 -4.48 7.74 -18.87
N ALA A 90 -5.00 7.13 -19.95
CA ALA A 90 -5.46 7.85 -21.13
C ALA A 90 -6.66 8.78 -20.84
N LEU A 91 -7.58 8.39 -19.97
CA LEU A 91 -8.67 9.27 -19.52
C LEU A 91 -8.13 10.45 -18.70
N CYS A 92 -7.09 10.24 -17.89
CA CYS A 92 -6.56 11.26 -16.99
C CYS A 92 -5.81 12.39 -17.71
N VAL A 93 -5.38 12.19 -18.96
CA VAL A 93 -4.73 13.24 -19.78
C VAL A 93 -5.71 14.04 -20.63
N LEU A 94 -7.01 13.70 -20.61
CA LEU A 94 -8.04 14.47 -21.31
C LEU A 94 -8.12 15.91 -20.78
N GLU A 95 -8.65 16.81 -21.61
CA GLU A 95 -9.01 18.16 -21.16
C GLU A 95 -10.08 18.09 -20.05
N ASP A 96 -10.09 19.07 -19.15
CA ASP A 96 -11.03 19.13 -18.01
C ASP A 96 -12.50 18.98 -18.43
N SER A 97 -12.88 19.61 -19.55
CA SER A 97 -14.24 19.57 -20.11
C SER A 97 -14.64 18.16 -20.56
N ALA A 98 -13.73 17.45 -21.24
CA ALA A 98 -13.92 16.08 -21.68
C ALA A 98 -13.92 15.10 -20.50
N PHE A 99 -12.99 15.28 -19.56
CA PHE A 99 -12.86 14.46 -18.37
C PHE A 99 -14.14 14.49 -17.52
N SER A 100 -14.65 15.68 -17.21
CA SER A 100 -15.89 15.86 -16.45
C SER A 100 -17.12 15.27 -17.16
N THR A 101 -17.18 15.38 -18.49
CA THR A 101 -18.26 14.79 -19.30
C THR A 101 -18.25 13.27 -19.20
N VAL A 102 -17.08 12.64 -19.31
CA VAL A 102 -16.93 11.17 -19.16
C VAL A 102 -17.30 10.73 -17.76
N LEU A 103 -16.85 11.46 -16.74
CA LEU A 103 -17.15 11.14 -15.34
C LEU A 103 -18.67 11.13 -15.10
N ARG A 104 -19.38 12.13 -15.63
CA ARG A 104 -20.85 12.20 -15.58
C ARG A 104 -21.52 10.99 -16.22
N TRP A 105 -21.01 10.52 -17.37
CA TRP A 105 -21.54 9.32 -18.02
C TRP A 105 -21.36 8.07 -17.17
N ILE A 106 -20.19 7.91 -16.55
CA ILE A 106 -19.87 6.74 -15.71
C ILE A 106 -20.76 6.72 -14.46
N THR A 107 -20.96 7.86 -13.81
CA THR A 107 -21.77 7.96 -12.61
C THR A 107 -23.29 7.95 -12.87
N GLY A 108 -23.72 7.90 -14.14
CA GLY A 108 -25.13 7.89 -14.52
C GLY A 108 -25.89 9.18 -14.20
N GLY A 109 -25.22 10.33 -14.31
CA GLY A 109 -25.79 11.65 -13.99
C GLY A 109 -27.03 12.02 -14.81
#